data_AF-A0A357B5W4-F1
#
_entry.id   AF-A0A357B5W4-F1
#
_cell.length_a   1.000
_cell.length_b   1.000
_cell.length_c   1.000
_cell.angle_alpha   90.00
_cell.angle_beta   90.00
_cell.angle_gamma   90.00
#
_symmetry.space_group_name_H-M   'P 1'
#
loop_
_entity.id
_entity.type
_entity.pdbx_description
1 polymer ?
#
loop_
_entity_poly.entity_id
_entity_poly.type
_entity_poly.pdbx_seq_one_letter_code
_entity_poly.pdbx_strand_id
1 'polypeptide(L)'
;MSFNALIIWIFLIAIWFILTRTSEPWMVLTGLLCTAAITIFQRRLFPPTPSLRWRILLQPIKWIHYFVILLLRFIYSTLYTTKLIITGRVEGAVVTLPSALTDKLGLFLLFNAITMTPSTIAIAVDDDLLYVHWIREKGSKGDWHQIKESIETRLVSIFTERKGMGDR
;
A
#
# COMPACT_ATOMS: atom_id res chain seq x y z
N MET A 1 22.95 16.29 8.64
CA MET A 1 21.80 15.37 8.43
C MET A 1 21.94 14.74 7.05
N SER A 2 21.77 13.43 6.88
CA SER A 2 21.72 12.89 5.51
C SER A 2 20.45 13.37 4.80
N PHE A 3 20.55 13.63 3.50
CA PHE A 3 19.51 14.25 2.65
C PHE A 3 18.11 13.68 2.90
N ASN A 4 17.97 12.35 3.03
CA ASN A 4 16.69 11.69 3.28
C ASN A 4 16.01 12.07 4.60
N ALA A 5 16.75 12.31 5.69
CA ALA A 5 16.12 12.65 6.96
C ALA A 5 15.69 14.10 7.04
N LEU A 6 16.37 14.99 6.33
CA LEU A 6 15.91 16.36 6.21
C LEU A 6 14.56 16.40 5.49
N ILE A 7 14.39 15.58 4.45
CA ILE A 7 13.11 15.45 3.74
C ILE A 7 12.02 14.84 4.64
N ILE A 8 12.32 13.76 5.36
CA ILE A 8 11.37 13.15 6.30
C ILE A 8 10.95 14.17 7.37
N TRP A 9 11.90 14.94 7.90
CA TRP A 9 11.62 15.97 8.89
C TRP A 9 10.71 17.08 8.34
N ILE A 10 11.00 17.60 7.14
CA ILE A 10 10.13 18.57 6.46
C ILE A 10 8.73 18.00 6.21
N PHE A 11 8.65 16.75 5.78
CA PHE A 11 7.38 16.07 5.55
C PHE A 11 6.56 15.92 6.84
N LEU A 12 7.19 15.53 7.95
CA LEU A 12 6.55 15.43 9.26
C LEU A 12 6.09 16.81 9.78
N ILE A 13 6.88 17.86 9.54
CA ILE A 13 6.47 19.24 9.86
C ILE A 13 5.24 19.64 9.03
N ALA A 14 5.21 19.33 7.74
CA ALA A 14 4.06 19.62 6.90
C ALA A 14 2.80 18.92 7.42
N ILE A 15 2.91 17.63 7.79
CA ILE A 15 1.82 16.88 8.42
C ILE A 15 1.38 17.53 9.73
N TRP A 16 2.34 17.93 10.58
CA TRP A 16 2.05 18.62 11.84
C TRP A 16 1.18 19.86 11.60
N PHE A 17 1.59 20.74 10.68
CA PHE A 17 0.82 21.94 10.35
C PHE A 17 -0.57 21.63 9.78
N ILE A 18 -0.70 20.61 8.93
CA ILE A 18 -2.00 20.19 8.37
C ILE A 18 -2.95 19.72 9.49
N LEU A 19 -2.42 19.03 10.51
CA LEU A 19 -3.20 18.52 11.62
C LEU A 19 -3.56 19.60 12.64
N THR A 20 -2.59 20.41 13.06
CA THR A 20 -2.81 21.40 14.13
C THR A 20 -3.55 22.64 13.64
N ARG A 21 -3.45 22.99 12.34
CA ARG A 21 -4.11 24.16 11.70
C ARG A 21 -3.99 25.48 12.47
N THR A 22 -2.93 25.63 13.26
CA THR A 22 -2.71 26.79 14.11
C THR A 22 -1.25 27.20 14.02
N SER A 23 -1.04 28.50 14.14
CA SER A 23 0.26 29.14 14.00
C SER A 23 0.76 29.72 15.33
N GLU A 24 0.17 29.27 16.45
CA GLU A 24 0.61 29.64 17.79
C GLU A 24 2.11 29.29 17.98
N PRO A 25 2.96 30.24 18.41
CA PRO A 25 4.41 30.04 18.48
C PRO A 25 4.83 28.82 19.32
N TRP A 26 4.10 28.53 20.40
CA TRP A 26 4.38 27.37 21.25
C TRP A 26 4.11 26.04 20.53
N MET A 27 3.07 25.99 19.68
CA MET A 27 2.71 24.80 18.91
C MET A 27 3.68 24.55 17.76
N VAL A 28 4.22 25.63 17.17
CA VAL A 28 5.29 25.52 16.17
C VAL A 28 6.57 24.96 16.79
N LEU A 29 6.99 25.50 17.94
CA LEU A 29 8.20 25.06 18.62
C LEU A 29 8.12 23.58 19.05
N THR A 30 6.98 23.18 19.61
CA THR A 30 6.76 21.77 19.98
C THR A 30 6.71 20.86 18.77
N GLY A 31 6.07 21.28 17.67
CA GLY A 31 6.09 20.53 16.41
C GLY A 31 7.51 20.30 15.89
N LEU A 32 8.35 21.34 15.88
CA LEU A 32 9.75 21.23 15.44
C LEU A 32 10.55 20.25 16.31
N LEU A 33 10.41 20.34 17.63
CA LEU A 33 11.12 19.46 18.58
C LEU A 33 10.63 18.00 18.46
N CYS A 34 9.32 17.77 18.44
CA CYS A 34 8.73 16.44 18.34
C CYS A 34 9.12 15.76 17.02
N THR A 35 8.98 16.45 15.90
CA THR A 35 9.32 15.89 14.58
C THR A 35 10.83 15.63 14.44
N ALA A 36 11.68 16.46 15.05
CA ALA A 36 13.12 16.23 15.09
C ALA A 36 13.47 14.98 15.92
N ALA A 37 12.87 14.84 17.11
CA ALA A 37 13.03 13.67 17.95
C ALA A 37 12.62 12.38 17.22
N ILE A 38 11.42 12.38 16.61
CA ILE A 38 10.92 11.24 15.82
C ILE A 38 11.91 10.88 14.70
N THR A 39 12.41 11.86 13.95
CA THR A 39 13.36 11.63 12.85
C THR A 39 14.68 11.01 13.34
N ILE A 40 15.15 11.41 14.53
CA ILE A 40 16.36 10.85 15.15
C ILE A 40 16.10 9.42 15.63
N PHE A 41 14.98 9.17 16.30
CA PHE A 41 14.60 7.84 16.80
C PHE A 41 14.37 6.85 15.66
N GLN A 42 13.69 7.26 14.59
CA GLN A 42 13.45 6.43 13.41
C GLN A 42 14.75 5.86 12.83
N ARG A 43 15.81 6.68 12.76
CA ARG A 43 17.13 6.23 12.26
C ARG A 43 17.79 5.16 13.13
N ARG A 44 17.48 5.13 14.43
CA ARG A 44 18.01 4.11 15.34
C ARG A 44 17.20 2.82 15.30
N LEU A 45 15.89 2.92 15.12
CA LEU A 45 14.98 1.77 15.13
C LEU A 45 14.92 1.06 13.78
N PHE A 46 15.07 1.79 12.67
CA PHE A 46 14.99 1.24 11.33
C PHE A 46 16.34 1.41 10.62
N PRO A 47 17.00 0.31 10.19
CA PRO A 47 18.20 0.42 9.36
C PRO A 47 17.87 1.23 8.09
N PRO A 48 18.85 1.93 7.51
CA PRO A 48 18.64 2.71 6.29
C PRO A 48 18.07 1.78 5.22
N THR A 49 16.78 1.95 4.93
CA THR A 49 16.12 1.23 3.86
C THR A 49 16.78 1.59 2.53
N PRO A 50 16.79 0.68 1.55
CA PRO A 50 17.21 1.05 0.20
C PRO A 50 16.44 2.30 -0.19
N SER A 51 17.19 3.31 -0.62
CA SER A 51 16.71 4.67 -0.89
C SER A 51 15.29 4.65 -1.41
N LEU A 52 14.35 5.22 -0.64
CA LEU A 52 12.99 5.46 -1.12
C LEU A 52 13.15 6.09 -2.50
N ARG A 53 12.75 5.37 -3.55
CA ARG A 53 12.93 5.85 -4.91
C ARG A 53 11.94 7.00 -5.05
N TRP A 54 12.38 8.22 -4.76
CA TRP A 54 11.56 9.43 -4.80
C TRP A 54 10.81 9.59 -6.13
N ARG A 55 11.40 9.04 -7.22
CA ARG A 55 10.77 8.93 -8.53
C ARG A 55 9.43 8.20 -8.52
N ILE A 56 9.22 7.26 -7.59
CA ILE A 56 7.95 6.55 -7.39
C ILE A 56 6.90 7.51 -6.79
N LEU A 57 7.28 8.34 -5.81
CA LEU A 57 6.36 9.35 -5.23
C LEU A 57 6.01 10.47 -6.22
N LEU A 58 6.91 10.77 -7.16
CA LEU A 58 6.72 11.80 -8.19
C LEU A 58 5.79 11.39 -9.34
N GLN A 59 5.04 10.29 -9.22
CA GLN A 59 4.07 9.83 -10.22
C GLN A 59 2.61 9.97 -9.72
N PRO A 60 2.14 11.20 -9.40
CA PRO A 60 0.83 11.40 -8.75
C PRO A 60 -0.34 10.84 -9.58
N ILE A 61 -0.26 10.92 -10.91
CA ILE A 61 -1.30 10.41 -11.81
C ILE A 61 -1.49 8.89 -11.65
N LYS A 62 -0.41 8.12 -11.53
CA LYS A 62 -0.49 6.67 -11.33
C LYS A 62 -1.03 6.31 -9.96
N TRP A 63 -0.63 7.07 -8.93
CA TRP A 63 -1.17 6.89 -7.58
C TRP A 63 -2.66 7.19 -7.51
N ILE A 64 -3.11 8.26 -8.15
CA ILE A 64 -4.55 8.60 -8.26
C ILE A 64 -5.28 7.47 -8.97
N HIS A 65 -4.77 6.99 -10.11
CA HIS A 65 -5.40 5.90 -10.86
C HIS A 65 -5.47 4.59 -10.05
N TYR A 66 -4.39 4.23 -9.36
CA TYR A 66 -4.35 3.11 -8.43
C TYR A 66 -5.41 3.27 -7.32
N PHE A 67 -5.48 4.44 -6.69
CA PHE A 67 -6.42 4.71 -5.60
C PHE A 67 -7.88 4.67 -6.05
N VAL A 68 -8.21 5.24 -7.21
CA VAL A 68 -9.56 5.20 -7.78
C VAL A 68 -10.00 3.76 -8.05
N ILE A 69 -9.14 2.94 -8.66
CA ILE A 69 -9.45 1.52 -8.91
C ILE A 69 -9.63 0.76 -7.59
N LEU A 70 -8.74 0.99 -6.62
CA LEU A 70 -8.83 0.37 -5.30
C LEU A 70 -10.16 0.71 -4.62
N LEU A 71 -10.60 1.97 -4.70
CA LEU A 71 -11.86 2.44 -4.13
C LEU A 71 -13.08 1.82 -4.83
N LEU A 72 -13.10 1.79 -6.16
CA LEU A 72 -14.17 1.14 -6.92
C LEU A 72 -14.29 -0.35 -6.57
N ARG A 73 -13.14 -1.02 -6.44
CA ARG A 73 -13.10 -2.43 -6.06
C ARG A 73 -13.53 -2.65 -4.61
N PHE A 74 -13.14 -1.76 -3.70
CA PHE A 74 -13.60 -1.79 -2.32
C PHE A 74 -15.13 -1.76 -2.26
N ILE A 75 -15.77 -0.83 -3.01
CA ILE A 75 -17.23 -0.73 -3.07
C ILE A 75 -17.84 -2.01 -3.65
N TYR A 76 -17.34 -2.48 -4.80
CA TYR A 76 -17.86 -3.70 -5.45
C TYR A 76 -17.73 -4.94 -4.56
N SER A 77 -16.57 -5.14 -3.95
CA SER A 77 -16.31 -6.28 -3.06
C SER A 77 -17.16 -6.19 -1.78
N THR A 78 -17.40 -4.99 -1.27
CA THR A 78 -18.32 -4.79 -0.12
C THR A 78 -19.73 -5.25 -0.46
N LEU A 79 -20.25 -4.88 -1.64
CA LEU A 79 -21.58 -5.29 -2.10
C LEU A 79 -21.65 -6.81 -2.34
N TYR A 80 -20.63 -7.38 -2.99
CA TYR A 80 -20.51 -8.82 -3.22
C TYR A 80 -20.51 -9.61 -1.91
N THR A 81 -19.66 -9.21 -0.97
CA THR A 81 -19.52 -9.87 0.34
C THR A 81 -20.81 -9.76 1.14
N THR A 82 -21.45 -8.58 1.15
CA THR A 82 -22.75 -8.39 1.80
C THR A 82 -23.82 -9.34 1.24
N LYS A 83 -23.94 -9.43 -0.10
CA LYS A 83 -24.86 -10.37 -0.75
C LYS A 83 -24.58 -11.82 -0.35
N LEU A 84 -23.30 -12.18 -0.29
CA LEU A 84 -22.88 -13.53 0.07
C LEU A 84 -23.25 -13.91 1.50
N ILE A 85 -23.03 -12.99 2.45
CA ILE A 85 -23.41 -13.16 3.86
C ILE A 85 -24.93 -13.30 3.98
N ILE A 86 -25.70 -12.42 3.33
CA ILE A 86 -27.17 -12.43 3.38
C ILE A 86 -27.74 -13.73 2.80
N THR A 87 -27.16 -14.25 1.72
CA THR A 87 -27.62 -15.50 1.09
C THR A 87 -27.20 -16.76 1.85
N GLY A 88 -26.30 -16.65 2.84
CA GLY A 88 -25.81 -17.79 3.62
C GLY A 88 -24.97 -18.80 2.81
N ARG A 89 -24.56 -18.44 1.59
CA ARG A 89 -23.80 -19.32 0.68
C ARG A 89 -22.30 -19.10 0.77
N VAL A 90 -21.80 -18.79 1.95
CA VAL A 90 -20.39 -18.44 2.18
C VAL A 90 -19.53 -19.70 2.24
N GLU A 91 -18.42 -19.71 1.50
CA GLU A 91 -17.37 -20.73 1.59
C GLU A 91 -15.99 -20.05 1.61
N GLY A 92 -15.12 -20.46 2.53
CA GLY A 92 -13.75 -19.95 2.64
C GLY A 92 -12.75 -20.89 1.96
N ALA A 93 -11.77 -20.32 1.26
CA ALA A 93 -10.67 -21.05 0.65
C ALA A 93 -9.35 -20.32 0.88
N VAL A 94 -8.27 -21.05 1.09
CA VAL A 94 -6.91 -20.49 1.09
C VAL A 94 -6.30 -20.72 -0.28
N VAL A 95 -5.85 -19.64 -0.91
CA VAL A 95 -5.19 -19.68 -2.21
C VAL A 95 -3.77 -19.14 -2.09
N THR A 96 -2.86 -19.73 -2.86
CA THR A 96 -1.47 -19.28 -2.96
C THR A 96 -1.27 -18.67 -4.33
N LEU A 97 -0.71 -17.45 -4.37
CA LEU A 97 -0.63 -16.66 -5.58
C LEU A 97 0.80 -16.14 -5.78
N PRO A 98 1.45 -16.40 -6.94
CA PRO A 98 2.78 -15.85 -7.22
C PRO A 98 2.68 -14.35 -7.52
N SER A 99 3.55 -13.51 -6.96
CA SER A 99 3.60 -12.08 -7.23
C SER A 99 4.77 -11.72 -8.14
N ALA A 100 4.56 -10.75 -9.04
CA ALA A 100 5.60 -10.19 -9.88
C ALA A 100 6.33 -8.99 -9.21
N LEU A 101 5.94 -8.60 -7.99
CA LEU A 101 6.51 -7.47 -7.27
C LEU A 101 7.74 -7.89 -6.46
N THR A 102 8.91 -7.47 -6.94
CA THR A 102 10.18 -7.69 -6.23
C THR A 102 10.49 -6.61 -5.18
N ASP A 103 9.75 -5.50 -5.17
CA ASP A 103 9.97 -4.38 -4.25
C ASP A 103 9.19 -4.60 -2.94
N LYS A 104 9.88 -4.52 -1.80
CA LYS A 104 9.28 -4.75 -0.47
C LYS A 104 8.13 -3.79 -0.15
N LEU A 105 8.20 -2.52 -0.57
CA LEU A 105 7.12 -1.55 -0.36
C LEU A 105 5.95 -1.84 -1.30
N GLY A 106 6.23 -2.17 -2.55
CA GLY A 106 5.20 -2.56 -3.51
C GLY A 106 4.43 -3.80 -3.06
N LEU A 107 5.14 -4.79 -2.53
CA LEU A 107 4.56 -6.00 -1.97
C LEU A 107 3.75 -5.72 -0.69
N PHE A 108 4.26 -4.87 0.20
CA PHE A 108 3.51 -4.41 1.38
C PHE A 108 2.21 -3.69 0.97
N LEU A 109 2.23 -2.85 -0.05
CA LEU A 109 1.03 -2.19 -0.56
C LEU A 109 0.03 -3.19 -1.17
N LEU A 110 0.50 -4.18 -1.93
CA LEU A 110 -0.34 -5.24 -2.48
C LEU A 110 -1.03 -6.05 -1.36
N PHE A 111 -0.27 -6.42 -0.32
CA PHE A 111 -0.78 -7.15 0.83
C PHE A 111 -1.93 -6.40 1.53
N ASN A 112 -1.73 -5.11 1.80
CA ASN A 112 -2.75 -4.28 2.43
C ASN A 112 -3.96 -4.06 1.52
N ALA A 113 -3.75 -3.86 0.21
CA ALA A 113 -4.83 -3.68 -0.75
C ALA A 113 -5.75 -4.90 -0.85
N ILE A 114 -5.17 -6.11 -0.80
CA ILE A 114 -5.94 -7.36 -0.79
C ILE A 114 -6.71 -7.49 0.52
N THR A 115 -6.10 -7.16 1.65
CA THR A 115 -6.77 -7.19 2.97
C THR A 115 -7.90 -6.17 3.08
N MET A 116 -7.77 -5.00 2.45
CA MET A 116 -8.85 -4.00 2.41
C MET A 116 -10.03 -4.41 1.54
N THR A 117 -9.91 -5.45 0.71
CA THR A 117 -10.99 -5.94 -0.14
C THR A 117 -11.82 -6.94 0.69
N PRO A 118 -13.05 -6.63 1.15
CA PRO A 118 -13.73 -7.38 2.22
C PRO A 118 -13.96 -8.87 1.98
N SER A 119 -13.89 -9.32 0.72
CA SER A 119 -13.95 -10.73 0.33
C SER A 119 -12.64 -11.49 0.53
N THR A 120 -11.52 -10.82 0.82
CA THR A 120 -10.17 -11.40 0.88
C THR A 120 -9.36 -10.88 2.07
N ILE A 121 -8.49 -11.73 2.62
CA ILE A 121 -7.53 -11.36 3.67
C ILE A 121 -6.18 -11.94 3.27
N ALA A 122 -5.16 -11.11 3.16
CA ALA A 122 -3.80 -11.60 2.98
C ALA A 122 -3.27 -12.12 4.33
N ILE A 123 -2.79 -13.36 4.37
CA ILE A 123 -2.32 -14.03 5.59
C ILE A 123 -0.83 -13.79 5.75
N ALA A 124 -0.06 -14.11 4.70
CA ALA A 124 1.38 -14.12 4.74
C ALA A 124 1.96 -13.87 3.35
N VAL A 125 3.23 -13.47 3.36
CA VAL A 125 4.08 -13.35 2.19
C VAL A 125 5.31 -14.17 2.48
N ASP A 126 5.66 -15.05 1.56
CA ASP A 126 6.91 -15.79 1.59
C ASP A 126 7.57 -15.71 0.20
N ASP A 127 8.74 -15.07 0.13
CA ASP A 127 9.39 -14.69 -1.13
C ASP A 127 8.42 -14.00 -2.13
N ASP A 128 8.13 -14.67 -3.24
CA ASP A 128 7.21 -14.22 -4.29
C ASP A 128 5.82 -14.85 -4.17
N LEU A 129 5.50 -15.53 -3.05
CA LEU A 129 4.22 -16.18 -2.83
C LEU A 129 3.38 -15.40 -1.82
N LEU A 130 2.16 -15.07 -2.23
CA LEU A 130 1.15 -14.44 -1.39
C LEU A 130 0.10 -15.48 -0.99
N TYR A 131 -0.09 -15.67 0.31
CA TYR A 131 -1.13 -16.51 0.87
C TYR A 131 -2.35 -15.67 1.19
N VAL A 132 -3.49 -16.00 0.58
CA VAL A 132 -4.73 -15.24 0.72
C VAL A 132 -5.86 -16.15 1.16
N HIS A 133 -6.56 -15.77 2.23
CA HIS A 133 -7.86 -16.32 2.55
C HIS A 133 -8.93 -15.59 1.74
N TRP A 134 -9.73 -16.33 0.98
CA TRP A 134 -10.77 -15.79 0.13
C TRP A 134 -12.13 -16.37 0.50
N ILE A 135 -13.13 -15.50 0.52
CA ILE A 135 -14.52 -15.81 0.80
C ILE A 135 -15.33 -15.74 -0.50
N ARG A 136 -16.03 -16.82 -0.85
CA ARG A 136 -16.72 -17.01 -2.14
C ARG A 136 -18.09 -17.66 -1.99
N GLU A 137 -18.87 -17.64 -3.08
CA GLU A 137 -20.10 -18.42 -3.16
C GLU A 137 -19.82 -19.93 -3.21
N LYS A 138 -20.56 -20.69 -2.41
CA LYS A 138 -20.46 -22.14 -2.32
C LYS A 138 -20.57 -22.79 -3.70
N GLY A 139 -19.58 -23.60 -4.06
CA GLY A 139 -19.51 -24.28 -5.37
C GLY A 139 -19.10 -23.40 -6.55
N SER A 140 -18.82 -22.11 -6.35
CA SER A 140 -18.28 -21.23 -7.39
C SER A 140 -16.78 -21.43 -7.53
N LYS A 141 -16.28 -21.75 -8.72
CA LYS A 141 -14.83 -21.71 -9.06
C LYS A 141 -14.28 -20.28 -9.18
N GLY A 142 -14.94 -19.28 -8.58
CA GLY A 142 -14.85 -17.85 -8.90
C GLY A 142 -13.45 -17.27 -9.09
N ASP A 143 -13.37 -16.11 -9.71
CA ASP A 143 -12.14 -15.62 -10.34
C ASP A 143 -11.29 -14.74 -9.39
N TRP A 144 -10.51 -15.37 -8.51
CA TRP A 144 -9.53 -14.67 -7.66
C TRP A 144 -8.40 -14.02 -8.48
N HIS A 145 -8.13 -14.52 -9.69
CA HIS A 145 -7.10 -13.96 -10.57
C HIS A 145 -7.44 -12.53 -10.95
N GLN A 146 -8.70 -12.26 -11.29
CA GLN A 146 -9.14 -10.90 -11.59
C GLN A 146 -8.92 -9.95 -10.41
N ILE A 147 -9.03 -10.44 -9.16
CA ILE A 147 -8.79 -9.65 -7.95
C ILE A 147 -7.34 -9.25 -7.81
N LYS A 148 -6.44 -10.23 -7.86
CA LYS A 148 -5.01 -9.96 -7.76
C LYS A 148 -4.48 -9.16 -8.94
N GLU A 149 -4.76 -9.60 -10.16
CA GLU A 149 -4.13 -9.10 -11.39
C GLU A 149 -4.47 -7.63 -11.64
N SER A 150 -5.69 -7.19 -11.30
CA SER A 150 -6.03 -5.79 -11.44
C SER A 150 -5.18 -4.91 -10.51
N ILE A 151 -5.02 -5.26 -9.23
CA ILE A 151 -4.27 -4.45 -8.26
C ILE A 151 -2.76 -4.54 -8.54
N GLU A 152 -2.28 -5.76 -8.77
CA GLU A 152 -0.87 -6.06 -8.99
C GLU A 152 -0.31 -5.35 -10.23
N THR A 153 -1.02 -5.39 -11.37
CA THR A 153 -0.55 -4.74 -12.61
C THR A 153 -0.30 -3.24 -12.43
N ARG A 154 -1.07 -2.56 -11.57
CA ARG A 154 -0.90 -1.12 -11.32
C ARG A 154 0.23 -0.85 -10.35
N LEU A 155 0.45 -1.71 -9.36
CA LEU A 155 1.63 -1.61 -8.50
C LEU A 155 2.90 -1.92 -9.31
N VAL A 156 2.89 -2.94 -10.16
CA VAL A 156 4.00 -3.22 -11.08
C VAL A 156 4.30 -2.01 -11.97
N SER A 157 3.30 -1.30 -12.50
CA SER A 157 3.57 -0.10 -13.32
C SER A 157 4.16 1.09 -12.54
N ILE A 158 3.93 1.15 -11.22
CA ILE A 158 4.49 2.16 -10.31
C ILE A 158 5.92 1.79 -9.88
N PHE A 159 6.19 0.51 -9.62
CA PHE A 159 7.45 0.04 -9.06
C PHE A 159 8.46 -0.47 -10.11
N THR A 160 8.00 -0.93 -11.28
CA THR A 160 8.81 -1.63 -12.29
C THR A 160 9.12 -0.78 -13.53
N GLU A 161 8.95 0.54 -13.50
CA GLU A 161 9.16 1.36 -14.69
C GLU A 161 10.66 1.49 -15.10
N ARG A 162 10.98 0.64 -16.08
CA ARG A 162 12.08 0.55 -17.07
C ARG A 162 13.53 0.35 -16.59
N LYS A 163 13.93 -0.93 -16.51
CA LYS A 163 15.19 -1.39 -17.14
C LYS A 163 14.87 -1.59 -18.63
N GLY A 164 15.48 -0.84 -19.54
CA GLY A 164 15.46 -1.14 -20.99
C GLY A 164 14.81 -0.10 -21.91
N MET A 165 15.58 0.94 -22.21
CA MET A 165 15.76 1.53 -23.55
C MET A 165 17.12 2.22 -23.46
N GLY A 166 18.24 1.48 -23.44
CA GLY A 166 18.93 1.05 -24.67
C GLY A 166 19.27 2.32 -25.46
N ASP A 167 20.32 3.06 -25.12
CA ASP A 167 21.71 2.74 -25.49
C ASP A 167 21.76 2.04 -26.86
N ARG A 168 21.68 2.87 -27.89
CA ARG A 168 22.38 2.74 -29.16
C ARG A 168 22.81 4.14 -29.58
#